data_AF-A0A8T7E696-F1
#
_entry.id   AF-A0A8T7E696-F1
#
_cell.length_a   1.000
_cell.length_b   1.000
_cell.length_c   1.000
_cell.angle_alpha   90.00
_cell.angle_beta   90.00
_cell.angle_gamma   90.00
#
_symmetry.space_group_name_H-M   'P 1'
#
loop_
_entity.id
_entity.type
_entity.pdbx_description
1 polymer ?
#
loop_
_entity_poly.entity_id
_entity_poly.type
_entity_poly.pdbx_seq_one_letter_code
_entity_poly.pdbx_strand_id
1 'polypeptide(L)'
;MPQDAGITREEAITQVTAALDGPISLDEFVARVLAIWPSQAKNPKTSVRQMIRDHYLGKTLIMTDKETLTPIQLALAGVQIRVRLAHEELKEGMLFVYPAFQFFLPQTKPVTELQLVDQEDHIIPTEVTEITIQRQSILGAYSYKQEALQLGWWFKKLRLSRQDNLLVTILDITIPKFRLQAEPHHEYRHHHKEIAAANQQLADTLFSMLEAARNEHLWGSTAVPTAYALLKDATPYPADHWLEVVEKDQRLRWNGTFITYSDRFSPIENLLRVHKPTARGQRPSRPPKLSKQQKQQVYRFHVAYKRRKGLWRRIEIQGSQTLSDFSSYLVDVFKHDFDHMAGFWKLVRRGQTKNYREIEIATIDPFGGGEGAHTKIAALEMQPGDKMKYVFDFGDWHEYVIELEAIEAITEPDSAPKRESPYPRVVAQNRPHYEYCTDCAEEERKTVAVYFCYSCAAIQGEPVYVCKAHASPEHDDHYFLEEVVF
;
A
#
# COMPACT_ATOMS: atom_id res chain seq x y z
N MET A 1 -27.29 -8.65 45.35
CA MET A 1 -26.28 -9.66 44.97
C MET A 1 -25.61 -9.16 43.70
N PRO A 2 -24.28 -9.04 43.64
CA PRO A 2 -23.60 -8.67 42.40
C PRO A 2 -23.85 -9.79 41.38
N GLN A 3 -24.23 -9.42 40.15
CA GLN A 3 -24.27 -10.36 39.04
C GLN A 3 -22.84 -10.87 38.81
N ASP A 4 -22.64 -12.19 38.80
CA ASP A 4 -21.39 -12.81 38.36
C ASP A 4 -21.07 -12.27 36.96
N ALA A 5 -20.10 -11.36 36.89
CA ALA A 5 -19.60 -10.86 35.62
C ALA A 5 -18.85 -12.03 34.96
N GLY A 6 -19.51 -12.69 34.01
CA GLY A 6 -18.88 -13.75 33.22
C GLY A 6 -17.61 -13.26 32.54
N ILE A 7 -16.68 -14.19 32.26
CA ILE A 7 -15.40 -13.89 31.62
C ILE A 7 -15.61 -13.07 30.34
N THR A 8 -14.81 -12.04 30.15
CA THR A 8 -14.83 -11.20 28.96
C THR A 8 -14.13 -11.90 27.80
N ARG A 9 -14.39 -11.43 26.57
CA ARG A 9 -13.69 -11.93 25.37
C ARG A 9 -12.17 -11.72 25.45
N GLU A 10 -11.72 -10.59 26.00
CA GLU A 10 -10.29 -10.28 26.13
C GLU A 10 -9.60 -11.19 27.14
N GLU A 11 -10.24 -11.45 28.27
CA GLU A 11 -9.77 -12.43 29.27
C GLU A 11 -9.70 -13.83 28.67
N ALA A 12 -10.72 -14.25 27.90
CA ALA A 12 -10.70 -15.55 27.22
C ALA A 12 -9.56 -15.67 26.21
N ILE A 13 -9.33 -14.65 25.36
CA ILE A 13 -8.18 -14.65 24.42
C ILE A 13 -6.85 -14.70 25.18
N THR A 14 -6.72 -13.93 26.27
CA THR A 14 -5.52 -13.91 27.10
C THR A 14 -5.27 -15.27 27.74
N GLN A 15 -6.31 -15.94 28.24
CA GLN A 15 -6.22 -17.25 28.87
C GLN A 15 -5.83 -18.33 27.85
N VAL A 16 -6.42 -18.33 26.65
CA VAL A 16 -6.02 -19.24 25.56
C VAL A 16 -4.57 -18.97 25.16
N THR A 17 -4.17 -17.71 24.98
CA THR A 17 -2.80 -17.34 24.59
C THR A 17 -1.77 -17.80 25.61
N ALA A 18 -2.04 -17.61 26.91
CA ALA A 18 -1.14 -18.02 27.98
C ALA A 18 -1.00 -19.56 28.09
N ALA A 19 -2.00 -20.31 27.62
CA ALA A 19 -1.99 -21.77 27.61
C ALA A 19 -1.32 -22.38 26.36
N LEU A 20 -0.89 -21.57 25.39
CA LEU A 20 -0.21 -22.08 24.20
C LEU A 20 1.26 -22.38 24.47
N ASP A 21 1.67 -23.60 24.11
CA ASP A 21 3.04 -24.09 24.11
C ASP A 21 3.66 -24.19 22.70
N GLY A 22 2.90 -23.83 21.67
CA GLY A 22 3.36 -23.88 20.28
C GLY A 22 2.41 -23.21 19.28
N PRO A 23 2.71 -23.34 17.98
CA PRO A 23 1.83 -22.87 16.91
C PRO A 23 0.48 -23.57 16.92
N ILE A 24 -0.57 -22.85 16.56
CA ILE A 24 -1.95 -23.34 16.48
C ILE A 24 -2.66 -22.71 15.28
N SER A 25 -3.60 -23.42 14.66
CA SER A 25 -4.42 -22.81 13.61
C SER A 25 -5.32 -21.70 14.17
N LEU A 26 -5.55 -20.64 13.40
CA LEU A 26 -6.41 -19.52 13.74
C LEU A 26 -7.84 -20.00 14.05
N ASP A 27 -8.31 -20.99 13.31
CA ASP A 27 -9.66 -21.53 13.46
C ASP A 27 -9.81 -22.33 14.76
N GLU A 28 -8.80 -23.12 15.11
CA GLU A 28 -8.76 -23.83 16.40
C GLU A 28 -8.61 -22.85 17.57
N PHE A 29 -7.73 -21.84 17.45
CA PHE A 29 -7.59 -20.80 18.46
C PHE A 29 -8.94 -20.10 18.71
N VAL A 30 -9.63 -19.67 17.65
CA VAL A 30 -10.95 -19.06 17.74
C VAL A 30 -11.96 -20.01 18.37
N ALA A 31 -11.91 -21.31 18.07
CA ALA A 31 -12.79 -22.30 18.68
C ALA A 31 -12.54 -22.42 20.20
N ARG A 32 -11.27 -22.46 20.64
CA ARG A 32 -10.90 -22.48 22.07
C ARG A 32 -11.37 -21.23 22.80
N VAL A 33 -11.22 -20.05 22.19
CA VAL A 33 -11.74 -18.79 22.76
C VAL A 33 -13.26 -18.84 22.93
N LEU A 34 -14.00 -19.31 21.91
CA LEU A 34 -15.46 -19.39 21.97
C LEU A 34 -15.99 -20.49 22.90
N ALA A 35 -15.17 -21.49 23.23
CA ALA A 35 -15.51 -22.49 24.25
C ALA A 35 -15.46 -21.89 25.67
N ILE A 36 -14.52 -20.99 25.93
CA ILE A 36 -14.38 -20.26 27.21
C ILE A 36 -15.37 -19.09 27.29
N TRP A 37 -15.58 -18.40 26.16
CA TRP A 37 -16.50 -17.27 26.03
C TRP A 37 -17.58 -17.55 24.95
N PRO A 38 -18.66 -18.27 25.31
CA PRO A 38 -19.77 -18.51 24.39
C PRO A 38 -20.47 -17.19 24.04
N SER A 39 -20.58 -16.89 22.75
CA SER A 39 -21.17 -15.64 22.27
C SER A 39 -22.48 -15.89 21.51
N GLN A 40 -23.50 -15.08 21.81
CA GLN A 40 -24.79 -15.07 21.10
C GLN A 40 -24.80 -14.18 19.85
N ALA A 41 -23.66 -13.56 19.51
CA ALA A 41 -23.57 -12.72 18.33
C ALA A 41 -23.80 -13.51 17.04
N LYS A 42 -24.32 -12.86 16.00
CA LYS A 42 -24.57 -13.51 14.69
C LYS A 42 -23.31 -14.12 14.06
N ASN A 43 -22.14 -13.47 14.25
CA ASN A 43 -20.86 -13.88 13.65
C ASN A 43 -19.70 -13.79 14.66
N PRO A 44 -19.67 -14.65 15.69
CA PRO A 44 -18.74 -14.50 16.80
C PRO A 44 -17.28 -14.78 16.38
N LYS A 45 -17.07 -15.74 15.46
CA LYS A 45 -15.75 -16.04 14.89
C LYS A 45 -15.10 -14.83 14.23
N THR A 46 -15.84 -14.08 13.41
CA THR A 46 -15.32 -12.89 12.73
C THR A 46 -14.91 -11.81 13.73
N SER A 47 -15.69 -11.64 14.80
CA SER A 47 -15.39 -10.67 15.85
C SER A 47 -14.12 -11.03 16.62
N VAL A 48 -13.93 -12.31 16.97
CA VAL A 48 -12.69 -12.79 17.61
C VAL A 48 -11.49 -12.61 16.67
N ARG A 49 -11.60 -13.01 15.39
CA ARG A 49 -10.51 -12.82 14.41
C ARG A 49 -10.11 -11.35 14.25
N GLN A 50 -11.08 -10.43 14.25
CA GLN A 50 -10.81 -9.01 14.16
C GLN A 50 -10.07 -8.51 15.42
N MET A 51 -10.52 -8.92 16.61
CA MET A 51 -9.87 -8.56 17.86
C MET A 51 -8.43 -9.08 17.93
N ILE A 52 -8.17 -10.32 17.48
CA ILE A 52 -6.81 -10.88 17.39
C ILE A 52 -5.93 -9.97 16.51
N ARG A 53 -6.42 -9.60 15.31
CA ARG A 53 -5.67 -8.76 14.37
C ARG A 53 -5.35 -7.38 14.92
N ASP A 54 -6.31 -6.75 15.60
CA ASP A 54 -6.19 -5.35 16.01
C ASP A 54 -5.43 -5.19 17.33
N HIS A 55 -5.53 -6.18 18.25
CA HIS A 55 -5.04 -6.02 19.62
C HIS A 55 -3.94 -6.98 20.04
N TYR A 56 -3.79 -8.14 19.40
CA TYR A 56 -2.88 -9.21 19.85
C TYR A 56 -1.71 -9.47 18.89
N LEU A 57 -1.91 -9.30 17.57
CA LEU A 57 -0.85 -9.49 16.59
C LEU A 57 0.28 -8.46 16.74
N GLY A 58 1.52 -8.95 16.86
CA GLY A 58 2.71 -8.15 17.13
C GLY A 58 2.91 -7.78 18.60
N LYS A 59 2.01 -8.22 19.51
CA LYS A 59 2.14 -7.99 20.96
C LYS A 59 2.32 -9.28 21.74
N THR A 60 1.44 -10.25 21.51
CA THR A 60 1.47 -11.56 22.17
C THR A 60 1.40 -12.72 21.19
N LEU A 61 0.95 -12.47 19.97
CA LEU A 61 0.83 -13.44 18.89
C LEU A 61 1.48 -12.89 17.61
N ILE A 62 1.94 -13.78 16.74
CA ILE A 62 2.26 -13.47 15.36
C ILE A 62 1.60 -14.49 14.43
N MET A 63 1.48 -14.15 13.15
CA MET A 63 1.02 -15.06 12.10
C MET A 63 2.23 -15.56 11.32
N THR A 64 2.60 -16.84 11.43
CA THR A 64 3.71 -17.42 10.65
C THR A 64 3.31 -17.78 9.22
N ASP A 65 2.01 -17.91 8.97
CA ASP A 65 1.42 -17.98 7.63
C ASP A 65 0.01 -17.36 7.64
N LYS A 66 -0.86 -17.69 6.67
CA LYS A 66 -2.21 -17.11 6.60
C LYS A 66 -3.18 -17.66 7.66
N GLU A 67 -2.89 -18.81 8.24
CA GLU A 67 -3.79 -19.59 9.09
C GLU A 67 -3.14 -20.04 10.40
N THR A 68 -1.83 -19.89 10.60
CA THR A 68 -1.12 -20.31 11.81
C THR A 68 -0.78 -19.14 12.71
N LEU A 69 -1.24 -19.20 13.96
CA LEU A 69 -0.88 -18.31 15.06
C LEU A 69 0.24 -18.95 15.89
N THR A 70 1.24 -18.15 16.24
CA THR A 70 2.30 -18.58 17.15
C THR A 70 2.46 -17.55 18.27
N PRO A 71 2.58 -17.99 19.54
CA PRO A 71 2.97 -17.10 20.63
C PRO A 71 4.27 -16.39 20.28
N ILE A 72 4.26 -15.05 20.34
CA ILE A 72 5.40 -14.23 19.91
C ILE A 72 6.68 -14.59 20.68
N GLN A 73 6.55 -14.97 21.96
CA GLN A 73 7.68 -15.40 22.80
C GLN A 73 8.39 -16.64 22.23
N LEU A 74 7.63 -17.61 21.71
CA LEU A 74 8.16 -18.84 21.16
C LEU A 74 8.77 -18.60 19.78
N ALA A 75 8.09 -17.77 18.98
CA ALA A 75 8.55 -17.44 17.63
C ALA A 75 9.85 -16.63 17.62
N LEU A 76 10.01 -15.71 18.59
CA LEU A 76 11.17 -14.82 18.63
C LEU A 76 12.34 -15.37 19.44
N ALA A 77 12.15 -16.39 20.28
CA ALA A 77 13.25 -16.99 21.03
C ALA A 77 14.37 -17.46 20.08
N GLY A 78 15.59 -16.97 20.28
CA GLY A 78 16.76 -17.26 19.45
C GLY A 78 16.87 -16.44 18.16
N VAL A 79 15.91 -15.56 17.85
CA VAL A 79 16.06 -14.60 16.74
C VAL A 79 17.27 -13.71 17.03
N GLN A 80 18.09 -13.48 15.99
CA GLN A 80 19.23 -12.58 16.04
C GLN A 80 18.98 -11.32 15.21
N ILE A 81 19.28 -10.17 15.81
CA ILE A 81 19.18 -8.85 15.18
C ILE A 81 20.57 -8.23 15.20
N ARG A 82 21.02 -7.70 14.06
CA ARG A 82 22.25 -6.93 13.97
C ARG A 82 21.96 -5.46 14.27
N VAL A 83 22.72 -4.88 15.20
CA VAL A 83 22.69 -3.46 15.53
C VAL A 83 24.03 -2.84 15.20
N ARG A 84 23.99 -1.81 14.36
CA ARG A 84 25.17 -1.03 14.00
C ARG A 84 25.33 0.14 14.97
N LEU A 85 26.49 0.23 15.59
CA LEU A 85 26.76 1.30 16.56
C LEU A 85 27.11 2.61 15.85
N ALA A 86 26.40 3.67 16.19
CA ALA A 86 26.73 5.02 15.77
C ALA A 86 28.05 5.49 16.41
N HIS A 87 28.64 6.54 15.83
CA HIS A 87 29.89 7.08 16.36
C HIS A 87 29.71 7.62 17.78
N GLU A 88 28.60 8.32 17.99
CA GLU A 88 28.21 8.91 19.26
C GLU A 88 27.97 7.84 20.33
N GLU A 89 27.32 6.74 19.97
CA GLU A 89 27.08 5.59 20.87
C GLU A 89 28.40 5.00 21.39
N LEU A 90 29.37 4.76 20.50
CA LEU A 90 30.69 4.25 20.89
C LEU A 90 31.48 5.26 21.74
N LYS A 91 31.44 6.54 21.35
CA LYS A 91 32.19 7.61 22.02
C LYS A 91 31.67 7.83 23.45
N GLU A 92 30.36 7.91 23.60
CA GLU A 92 29.72 8.17 24.89
C GLU A 92 29.50 6.88 25.70
N GLY A 93 29.72 5.70 25.10
CA GLY A 93 29.57 4.42 25.76
C GLY A 93 28.11 4.06 26.03
N MET A 94 27.23 4.37 25.09
CA MET A 94 25.79 4.19 25.24
C MET A 94 25.22 3.40 24.06
N LEU A 95 24.20 2.59 24.29
CA LEU A 95 23.40 1.96 23.25
C LEU A 95 21.99 2.53 23.31
N PHE A 96 21.55 3.21 22.27
CA PHE A 96 20.18 3.71 22.21
C PHE A 96 19.19 2.56 22.11
N VAL A 97 18.09 2.65 22.88
CA VAL A 97 17.05 1.61 22.84
C VAL A 97 16.32 1.60 21.50
N TYR A 98 16.06 2.80 20.96
CA TYR A 98 15.59 3.00 19.60
C TYR A 98 16.78 3.33 18.69
N PRO A 99 16.91 2.78 17.48
CA PRO A 99 16.07 1.74 16.89
C PRO A 99 16.46 0.31 17.32
N ALA A 100 17.52 0.11 18.12
CA ALA A 100 18.15 -1.19 18.38
C ALA A 100 17.19 -2.32 18.82
N PHE A 101 16.22 -2.01 19.69
CA PHE A 101 15.22 -2.95 20.20
C PHE A 101 13.81 -2.65 19.69
N GLN A 102 13.68 -1.80 18.68
CA GLN A 102 12.38 -1.37 18.17
C GLN A 102 11.57 -2.57 17.69
N PHE A 103 10.35 -2.71 18.23
CA PHE A 103 9.40 -3.83 18.02
C PHE A 103 9.75 -5.15 18.72
N PHE A 104 10.89 -5.24 19.40
CA PHE A 104 11.29 -6.44 20.16
C PHE A 104 11.20 -6.21 21.67
N LEU A 105 11.17 -4.95 22.11
CA LEU A 105 10.81 -4.58 23.46
C LEU A 105 9.28 -4.40 23.58
N PRO A 106 8.59 -5.09 24.51
CA PRO A 106 7.16 -4.89 24.72
C PRO A 106 6.86 -3.46 25.15
N GLN A 107 5.93 -2.78 24.48
CA GLN A 107 5.56 -1.39 24.79
C GLN A 107 5.00 -1.19 26.22
N THR A 108 4.55 -2.27 26.85
CA THR A 108 4.00 -2.26 28.21
C THR A 108 5.07 -2.37 29.30
N LYS A 109 6.33 -2.56 28.93
CA LYS A 109 7.44 -2.75 29.87
C LYS A 109 8.40 -1.57 29.82
N PRO A 110 8.78 -0.98 30.97
CA PRO A 110 9.78 0.07 30.99
C PRO A 110 11.15 -0.51 30.60
N VAL A 111 12.02 0.32 30.02
CA VAL A 111 13.40 -0.08 29.66
C VAL A 111 14.20 -0.55 30.88
N THR A 112 13.85 -0.09 32.08
CA THR A 112 14.50 -0.52 33.33
C THR A 112 14.30 -2.00 33.66
N GLU A 113 13.31 -2.68 33.07
CA GLU A 113 13.13 -4.13 33.19
C GLU A 113 13.97 -4.94 32.19
N LEU A 114 14.66 -4.27 31.25
CA LEU A 114 15.49 -4.90 30.24
C LEU A 114 16.73 -5.54 30.87
N GLN A 115 16.96 -6.83 30.58
CA GLN A 115 18.12 -7.58 31.04
C GLN A 115 19.05 -7.88 29.86
N LEU A 116 20.31 -7.47 29.97
CA LEU A 116 21.36 -7.82 29.03
C LEU A 116 22.27 -8.88 29.63
N VAL A 117 22.59 -9.90 28.84
CA VAL A 117 23.60 -10.92 29.18
C VAL A 117 24.66 -11.01 28.09
N ASP A 118 25.87 -11.45 28.45
CA ASP A 118 26.91 -11.76 27.48
C ASP A 118 26.81 -13.20 26.93
N GLN A 119 27.79 -13.62 26.13
CA GLN A 119 27.84 -14.95 25.53
C GLN A 119 27.90 -16.10 26.54
N GLU A 120 28.36 -15.83 27.76
CA GLU A 120 28.50 -16.79 28.85
C GLU A 120 27.28 -16.73 29.81
N ASP A 121 26.22 -16.03 29.39
CA ASP A 121 25.00 -15.76 30.16
C ASP A 121 25.24 -14.96 31.45
N HIS A 122 26.38 -14.28 31.58
CA HIS A 122 26.62 -13.34 32.67
C HIS A 122 25.83 -12.05 32.44
N ILE A 123 25.18 -11.56 33.49
CA ILE A 123 24.47 -10.26 33.43
C ILE A 123 25.47 -9.16 33.11
N ILE A 124 25.10 -8.28 32.17
CA ILE A 124 25.81 -7.05 31.83
C ILE A 124 25.14 -5.92 32.63
N PRO A 125 25.75 -5.38 33.70
CA PRO A 125 25.18 -4.26 34.44
C PRO A 125 24.94 -3.05 33.54
N THR A 126 23.70 -2.58 33.51
CA THR A 126 23.24 -1.46 32.68
C THR A 126 22.43 -0.47 33.49
N GLU A 127 22.72 0.81 33.29
CA GLU A 127 21.91 1.92 33.76
C GLU A 127 21.17 2.54 32.58
N VAL A 128 19.88 2.86 32.75
CA VAL A 128 19.07 3.54 31.75
C VAL A 128 19.22 5.04 31.94
N THR A 129 19.56 5.76 30.87
CA THR A 129 19.65 7.22 30.86
C THR A 129 18.76 7.82 29.77
N GLU A 130 18.27 9.04 29.98
CA GLU A 130 17.53 9.80 28.98
C GLU A 130 18.44 10.82 28.29
N ILE A 131 18.50 10.78 26.98
CA ILE A 131 19.26 11.71 26.16
C ILE A 131 18.28 12.60 25.40
N THR A 132 18.47 13.92 25.49
CA THR A 132 17.68 14.87 24.70
C THR A 132 18.31 15.05 23.33
N ILE A 133 17.59 14.66 22.28
CA ILE A 133 18.01 14.81 20.89
C ILE A 133 17.33 16.03 20.30
N GLN A 134 18.13 16.94 19.75
CA GLN A 134 17.67 18.11 19.02
C GLN A 134 17.64 17.79 17.52
N ARG A 135 16.52 18.09 16.86
CA ARG A 135 16.35 17.95 15.42
C ARG A 135 15.79 19.22 14.83
N GLN A 136 16.26 19.57 13.64
CA GLN A 136 15.70 20.66 12.86
C GLN A 136 14.67 20.11 11.88
N SER A 137 13.44 20.60 11.96
CA SER A 137 12.39 20.33 10.98
C SER A 137 12.04 21.59 10.20
N ILE A 138 11.23 21.44 9.16
CA ILE A 138 10.62 22.56 8.44
C ILE A 138 9.70 23.42 9.32
N LEU A 139 9.18 22.87 10.43
CA LEU A 139 8.33 23.57 11.40
C LEU A 139 9.15 24.17 12.56
N GLY A 140 10.48 24.15 12.46
CA GLY A 140 11.39 24.63 13.49
C GLY A 140 12.18 23.50 14.18
N ALA A 141 13.03 23.89 15.12
CA ALA A 141 13.75 22.94 15.96
C ALA A 141 12.77 22.27 16.93
N TYR A 142 12.86 20.95 17.05
CA TYR A 142 12.16 20.19 18.07
C TYR A 142 13.16 19.29 18.80
N SER A 143 12.88 19.05 20.07
CA SER A 143 13.64 18.14 20.91
C SER A 143 12.77 16.97 21.30
N TYR A 144 13.32 15.76 21.30
CA TYR A 144 12.69 14.61 21.91
C TYR A 144 13.69 13.87 22.80
N LYS A 145 13.16 13.17 23.80
CA LYS A 145 13.97 12.34 24.69
C LYS A 145 14.06 10.93 24.12
N GLN A 146 15.21 10.31 24.29
CA GLN A 146 15.47 8.94 23.90
C GLN A 146 16.20 8.21 25.02
N GLU A 147 15.74 7.01 25.35
CA GLU A 147 16.37 6.16 26.34
C GLU A 147 17.60 5.46 25.74
N ALA A 148 18.66 5.36 26.54
CA ALA A 148 19.89 4.67 26.20
C ALA A 148 20.43 3.86 27.39
N LEU A 149 21.12 2.78 27.08
CA LEU A 149 21.76 1.88 28.04
C LEU A 149 23.24 2.24 28.17
N GLN A 150 23.71 2.51 29.39
CA GLN A 150 25.11 2.77 29.69
C GLN A 150 25.92 1.48 29.59
N LEU A 151 26.73 1.35 28.54
CA LEU A 151 27.50 0.16 28.19
C LEU A 151 28.99 0.45 27.96
N GLY A 152 29.47 1.65 28.28
CA GLY A 152 30.82 2.10 27.95
C GLY A 152 31.93 1.22 28.54
N TRP A 153 31.74 0.69 29.75
CA TRP A 153 32.69 -0.26 30.33
C TRP A 153 32.75 -1.58 29.53
N TRP A 154 31.60 -2.06 29.07
CA TRP A 154 31.48 -3.32 28.32
C TRP A 154 32.02 -3.15 26.89
N PHE A 155 31.72 -2.04 26.22
CA PHE A 155 32.31 -1.67 24.93
C PHE A 155 33.84 -1.61 25.00
N LYS A 156 34.39 -1.02 26.06
CA LYS A 156 35.85 -0.97 26.30
C LYS A 156 36.43 -2.36 26.56
N LYS A 157 35.76 -3.21 27.36
CA LYS A 157 36.15 -4.60 27.61
C LYS A 157 36.28 -5.38 26.30
N LEU A 158 35.33 -5.18 25.37
CA LEU A 158 35.30 -5.84 24.06
C LEU A 158 36.14 -5.15 22.97
N ARG A 159 36.70 -3.96 23.27
CA ARG A 159 37.47 -3.14 22.32
C ARG A 159 36.70 -2.85 21.01
N LEU A 160 35.41 -2.56 21.12
CA LEU A 160 34.55 -2.29 19.96
C LEU A 160 35.01 -1.06 19.18
N SER A 161 34.91 -1.14 17.86
CA SER A 161 35.20 -0.08 16.90
C SER A 161 33.95 0.28 16.08
N ARG A 162 34.03 1.40 15.33
CA ARG A 162 32.93 1.92 14.48
C ARG A 162 32.51 1.00 13.34
N GLN A 163 33.32 -0.01 13.02
CA GLN A 163 33.05 -0.93 11.92
C GLN A 163 32.49 -2.26 12.41
N ASP A 164 32.51 -2.49 13.73
CA ASP A 164 31.97 -3.69 14.35
C ASP A 164 30.46 -3.50 14.56
N ASN A 165 29.76 -4.61 14.69
CA ASN A 165 28.34 -4.64 15.00
C ASN A 165 28.10 -5.34 16.33
N LEU A 166 26.89 -5.16 16.87
CA LEU A 166 26.37 -6.00 17.94
C LEU A 166 25.35 -6.97 17.37
N LEU A 167 25.49 -8.25 17.68
CA LEU A 167 24.43 -9.23 17.52
C LEU A 167 23.63 -9.28 18.81
N VAL A 168 22.32 -9.07 18.68
CA VAL A 168 21.34 -9.11 19.75
C VAL A 168 20.51 -10.37 19.56
N THR A 169 20.67 -11.36 20.42
CA THR A 169 19.82 -12.56 20.41
C THR A 169 18.69 -12.38 21.42
N ILE A 170 17.45 -12.57 20.97
CA ILE A 170 16.27 -12.54 21.83
C ILE A 170 16.22 -13.84 22.64
N LEU A 171 16.26 -13.76 23.97
CA LEU A 171 16.14 -14.95 24.84
C LEU A 171 14.73 -15.10 25.38
N ASP A 172 14.16 -13.99 25.85
CA ASP A 172 12.81 -13.90 26.37
C ASP A 172 12.30 -12.47 26.14
N ILE A 173 11.05 -12.32 25.73
CA ILE A 173 10.43 -11.01 25.54
C ILE A 173 9.36 -10.72 26.60
N THR A 174 8.90 -11.72 27.35
CA THR A 174 8.00 -11.51 28.50
C THR A 174 8.75 -10.86 29.65
N ILE A 175 9.98 -11.34 29.88
CA ILE A 175 11.02 -10.71 30.66
C ILE A 175 12.05 -10.26 29.63
N PRO A 176 12.09 -8.97 29.22
CA PRO A 176 12.86 -8.52 28.06
C PRO A 176 14.37 -8.76 28.24
N LYS A 177 14.81 -9.97 27.90
CA LYS A 177 16.13 -10.52 28.15
C LYS A 177 16.81 -10.80 26.80
N PHE A 178 17.94 -10.15 26.60
CA PHE A 178 18.69 -10.22 25.35
C PHE A 178 20.14 -10.59 25.61
N ARG A 179 20.71 -11.40 24.72
CA ARG A 179 22.14 -11.68 24.70
C ARG A 179 22.84 -10.74 23.74
N LEU A 180 23.91 -10.11 24.18
CA LEU A 180 24.77 -9.28 23.33
C LEU A 180 26.06 -10.01 22.98
N GLN A 181 26.42 -9.92 21.71
CA GLN A 181 27.68 -10.44 21.16
C GLN A 181 28.30 -9.38 20.26
N ALA A 182 29.61 -9.16 20.37
CA ALA A 182 30.35 -8.40 19.38
C ALA A 182 30.49 -9.21 18.08
N GLU A 183 30.24 -8.58 16.95
CA GLU A 183 30.57 -9.09 15.62
C GLU A 183 31.65 -8.17 15.02
N PRO A 184 32.93 -8.59 15.07
CA PRO A 184 34.01 -7.83 14.48
C PRO A 184 33.81 -7.60 12.98
N HIS A 185 34.29 -6.47 12.47
CA HIS A 185 34.13 -6.10 11.06
C HIS A 185 34.64 -7.16 10.06
N HIS A 186 35.69 -7.89 10.43
CA HIS A 186 36.24 -8.94 9.56
C HIS A 186 35.28 -10.14 9.43
N GLU A 187 34.56 -10.49 10.49
CA GLU A 187 33.54 -11.55 10.50
C GLU A 187 32.32 -11.13 9.67
N TYR A 188 31.85 -9.90 9.86
CA TYR A 188 30.81 -9.31 9.00
C TYR A 188 31.19 -9.36 7.51
N ARG A 189 32.43 -8.99 7.15
CA ARG A 189 32.89 -9.04 5.75
C ARG A 189 33.02 -10.46 5.23
N HIS A 190 33.41 -11.41 6.09
CA HIS A 190 33.49 -12.82 5.73
C HIS A 190 32.12 -13.34 5.27
N HIS A 191 31.05 -12.99 6.00
CA HIS A 191 29.68 -13.44 5.72
C HIS A 191 28.85 -12.49 4.82
N HIS A 192 29.47 -11.58 4.08
CA HIS A 192 28.74 -10.54 3.33
C HIS A 192 27.71 -11.09 2.32
N LYS A 193 27.94 -12.29 1.76
CA LYS A 193 27.00 -12.90 0.80
C LYS A 193 25.78 -13.46 1.51
N GLU A 194 25.99 -14.14 2.62
CA GLU A 194 24.93 -14.68 3.46
C GLU A 194 24.09 -13.54 4.05
N ILE A 195 24.73 -12.46 4.49
CA ILE A 195 24.06 -11.23 4.96
C ILE A 195 23.23 -10.61 3.83
N ALA A 196 23.79 -10.49 2.61
CA ALA A 196 23.05 -9.94 1.48
C ALA A 196 21.82 -10.80 1.10
N ALA A 197 21.96 -12.13 1.15
CA ALA A 197 20.85 -13.06 0.94
C ALA A 197 19.78 -12.92 2.02
N ALA A 198 20.18 -12.82 3.29
CA ALA A 198 19.26 -12.62 4.41
C ALA A 198 18.55 -11.26 4.34
N ASN A 199 19.26 -10.20 3.95
CA ASN A 199 18.66 -8.87 3.70
C ASN A 199 17.60 -8.93 2.60
N GLN A 200 17.92 -9.59 1.48
CA GLN A 200 16.98 -9.75 0.37
C GLN A 200 15.73 -10.54 0.81
N GLN A 201 15.93 -11.64 1.54
CA GLN A 201 14.82 -12.45 2.04
C GLN A 201 13.95 -11.69 3.06
N LEU A 202 14.55 -10.90 3.95
CA LEU A 202 13.82 -10.04 4.87
C LEU A 202 12.97 -9.02 4.11
N ALA A 203 13.56 -8.36 3.10
CA ALA A 203 12.85 -7.40 2.27
C ALA A 203 11.71 -8.05 1.46
N ASP A 204 11.95 -9.22 0.86
CA ASP A 204 10.94 -9.97 0.12
C ASP A 204 9.80 -10.47 1.00
N THR A 205 10.10 -10.86 2.24
CA THR A 205 9.10 -11.25 3.23
C THR A 205 8.22 -10.06 3.58
N LEU A 206 8.82 -8.92 3.95
CA LEU A 206 8.08 -7.69 4.24
C LEU A 206 7.28 -7.19 3.03
N PHE A 207 7.84 -7.25 1.82
CA PHE A 207 7.15 -6.88 0.60
C PHE A 207 5.97 -7.81 0.31
N SER A 208 6.13 -9.11 0.49
CA SER A 208 5.04 -10.09 0.33
C SER A 208 3.91 -9.86 1.33
N MET A 209 4.25 -9.52 2.59
CA MET A 209 3.25 -9.11 3.59
C MET A 209 2.52 -7.84 3.15
N LEU A 210 3.26 -6.85 2.62
CA LEU A 210 2.70 -5.59 2.13
C LEU A 210 1.75 -5.82 0.96
N GLU A 211 2.11 -6.68 0.00
CA GLU A 211 1.26 -7.08 -1.13
C GLU A 211 -0.05 -7.76 -0.67
N ALA A 212 -0.01 -8.50 0.44
CA ALA A 212 -1.18 -9.13 1.03
C ALA A 212 -2.03 -8.19 1.91
N ALA A 213 -1.48 -7.05 2.35
CA ALA A 213 -2.13 -6.15 3.30
C ALA A 213 -3.37 -5.47 2.70
N ARG A 214 -4.42 -5.27 3.48
CA ARG A 214 -5.64 -4.62 2.97
C ARG A 214 -5.44 -3.13 2.67
N ASN A 215 -4.66 -2.43 3.49
CA ASN A 215 -4.59 -0.96 3.51
C ASN A 215 -3.26 -0.40 2.93
N GLU A 216 -2.53 -1.22 2.17
CA GLU A 216 -1.26 -0.85 1.54
C GLU A 216 -0.20 -0.30 2.51
N HIS A 217 -0.25 -0.80 3.75
CA HIS A 217 0.71 -0.51 4.78
C HIS A 217 0.81 -1.69 5.74
N LEU A 218 1.95 -1.80 6.39
CA LEU A 218 2.21 -2.74 7.46
C LEU A 218 2.52 -1.98 8.74
N TRP A 219 1.91 -2.40 9.84
CA TRP A 219 2.34 -1.97 11.17
C TRP A 219 3.71 -2.58 11.48
N GLY A 220 4.72 -1.75 11.73
CA GLY A 220 6.08 -2.24 12.02
C GLY A 220 6.12 -3.20 13.21
N SER A 221 5.32 -2.92 14.25
CA SER A 221 5.16 -3.75 15.44
C SER A 221 4.65 -5.16 15.17
N THR A 222 3.96 -5.39 14.05
CA THR A 222 3.46 -6.71 13.67
C THR A 222 4.34 -7.34 12.60
N ALA A 223 4.70 -6.57 11.57
CA ALA A 223 5.40 -7.09 10.41
C ALA A 223 6.87 -7.42 10.69
N VAL A 224 7.58 -6.57 11.43
CA VAL A 224 9.01 -6.77 11.67
C VAL A 224 9.25 -8.02 12.54
N PRO A 225 8.59 -8.22 13.70
CA PRO A 225 8.76 -9.45 14.47
C PRO A 225 8.39 -10.70 13.68
N THR A 226 7.30 -10.64 12.91
CA THR A 226 6.86 -11.77 12.07
C THR A 226 7.92 -12.12 11.02
N ALA A 227 8.48 -11.12 10.33
CA ALA A 227 9.47 -11.35 9.29
C ALA A 227 10.77 -11.95 9.85
N TYR A 228 11.23 -11.49 11.03
CA TYR A 228 12.40 -12.09 11.69
C TYR A 228 12.15 -13.51 12.18
N ALA A 229 10.95 -13.80 12.71
CA ALA A 229 10.59 -15.16 13.10
C ALA A 229 10.66 -16.13 11.90
N LEU A 230 10.19 -15.69 10.73
CA LEU A 230 10.27 -16.48 9.49
C LEU A 230 11.68 -16.58 8.92
N LEU A 231 12.50 -15.55 9.13
CA LEU A 231 13.89 -15.52 8.64
C LEU A 231 14.80 -16.44 9.45
N LYS A 232 14.58 -16.55 10.76
CA LYS A 232 15.42 -17.30 11.71
C LYS A 232 15.73 -18.72 11.23
N ASP A 233 14.74 -19.42 10.70
CA ASP A 233 14.89 -20.81 10.28
C ASP A 233 15.34 -20.95 8.82
N ALA A 234 15.38 -19.84 8.07
CA ALA A 234 15.61 -19.85 6.63
C ALA A 234 17.01 -19.39 6.24
N THR A 235 17.73 -18.66 7.10
CA THR A 235 19.08 -18.18 6.80
C THR A 235 20.12 -18.65 7.82
N PRO A 236 21.32 -19.03 7.37
CA PRO A 236 22.38 -19.49 8.28
C PRO A 236 23.05 -18.35 9.05
N TYR A 237 22.80 -17.10 8.66
CA TYR A 237 23.40 -15.90 9.24
C TYR A 237 22.37 -14.77 9.31
N PRO A 238 22.39 -13.90 10.35
CA PRO A 238 21.38 -12.86 10.51
C PRO A 238 21.51 -11.74 9.48
N ALA A 239 20.36 -11.21 9.07
CA ALA A 239 20.26 -9.99 8.26
C ALA A 239 20.73 -8.75 9.04
N ASP A 240 21.01 -7.67 8.31
CA ASP A 240 21.15 -6.34 8.86
C ASP A 240 19.88 -5.90 9.59
N HIS A 241 19.99 -4.81 10.36
CA HIS A 241 18.85 -4.23 11.03
C HIS A 241 17.72 -3.94 10.01
N TRP A 242 16.48 -4.33 10.32
CA TRP A 242 15.35 -4.20 9.39
C TRP A 242 15.17 -2.79 8.84
N LEU A 243 15.45 -1.76 9.64
CA LEU A 243 15.35 -0.38 9.20
C LEU A 243 16.32 -0.10 8.05
N GLU A 244 17.55 -0.59 8.14
CA GLU A 244 18.53 -0.47 7.05
C GLU A 244 18.10 -1.25 5.81
N VAL A 245 17.52 -2.44 6.00
CA VAL A 245 17.03 -3.27 4.89
C VAL A 245 15.87 -2.58 4.17
N VAL A 246 14.90 -2.05 4.92
CA VAL A 246 13.76 -1.30 4.38
C VAL A 246 14.20 0.00 3.69
N GLU A 247 15.18 0.73 4.24
CA GLU A 247 15.70 1.96 3.63
C GLU A 247 16.51 1.71 2.35
N LYS A 248 17.14 0.53 2.22
CA LYS A 248 17.92 0.15 1.02
C LYS A 248 17.06 -0.48 -0.08
N ASP A 249 15.92 -1.11 0.26
CA ASP A 249 15.03 -1.73 -0.71
C ASP A 249 14.20 -0.66 -1.47
N GLN A 250 14.23 -0.70 -2.80
CA GLN A 250 13.57 0.31 -3.64
C GLN A 250 12.03 0.22 -3.64
N ARG A 251 11.45 -0.88 -3.14
CA ARG A 251 10.00 -1.13 -3.14
C ARG A 251 9.36 -0.69 -1.82
N LEU A 252 10.13 -0.65 -0.74
CA LEU A 252 9.66 -0.41 0.62
C LEU A 252 10.08 0.96 1.12
N ARG A 253 9.34 1.47 2.11
CA ARG A 253 9.68 2.70 2.84
C ARG A 253 9.16 2.62 4.26
N TRP A 254 9.92 3.16 5.20
CA TRP A 254 9.48 3.41 6.57
C TRP A 254 9.10 4.89 6.73
N ASN A 255 7.92 5.17 7.29
CA ASN A 255 7.45 6.54 7.53
C ASN A 255 7.41 6.95 9.01
N GLY A 256 8.01 6.15 9.89
CA GLY A 256 7.97 6.37 11.35
C GLY A 256 6.90 5.53 12.08
N THR A 257 5.89 5.04 11.37
CA THR A 257 4.81 4.21 11.96
C THR A 257 4.52 2.95 11.14
N PHE A 258 4.60 3.07 9.82
CA PHE A 258 4.26 2.03 8.87
C PHE A 258 5.37 1.76 7.87
N ILE A 259 5.44 0.50 7.43
CA ILE A 259 6.14 0.13 6.21
C ILE A 259 5.13 0.23 5.06
N THR A 260 5.44 1.02 4.03
CA THR A 260 4.59 1.25 2.85
C THR A 260 5.37 1.03 1.57
N TYR A 261 4.69 1.15 0.43
CA TYR A 261 5.35 1.28 -0.86
C TYR A 261 6.21 2.55 -0.90
N SER A 262 7.33 2.49 -1.62
CA SER A 262 8.29 3.60 -1.74
C SER A 262 7.74 4.82 -2.47
N ASP A 263 6.75 4.62 -3.35
CA ASP A 263 6.06 5.66 -4.10
C ASP A 263 4.79 6.19 -3.41
N ARG A 264 4.47 5.69 -2.20
CA ARG A 264 3.38 6.22 -1.40
C ARG A 264 3.87 7.40 -0.56
N PHE A 265 3.25 8.57 -0.78
CA PHE A 265 3.51 9.79 -0.03
C PHE A 265 2.25 10.24 0.72
N SER A 266 2.42 10.84 1.89
CA SER A 266 1.33 11.48 2.62
C SER A 266 0.89 12.80 1.94
N PRO A 267 -0.35 13.29 2.19
CA PRO A 267 -0.80 14.57 1.65
C PRO A 267 0.13 15.75 1.98
N ILE A 268 0.68 15.77 3.19
CA ILE A 268 1.63 16.80 3.64
C ILE A 268 2.96 16.67 2.89
N GLU A 269 3.47 15.45 2.68
CA GLU A 269 4.68 15.24 1.87
C GLU A 269 4.48 15.65 0.42
N ASN A 270 3.31 15.39 -0.16
CA ASN A 270 2.96 15.86 -1.51
C ASN A 270 2.95 17.40 -1.55
N LEU A 271 2.31 18.06 -0.58
CA LEU A 271 2.31 19.52 -0.48
C LEU A 271 3.73 20.11 -0.34
N LEU A 272 4.59 19.46 0.44
CA LEU A 272 5.98 19.89 0.64
C LEU A 272 6.89 19.60 -0.57
N ARG A 273 6.56 18.60 -1.40
CA ARG A 273 7.22 18.37 -2.70
C ARG A 273 6.90 19.47 -3.70
N VAL A 274 5.68 20.03 -3.67
CA VAL A 274 5.29 21.15 -4.54
C VAL A 274 6.06 22.44 -4.22
N HIS A 275 6.66 22.57 -3.03
CA HIS A 275 7.35 23.81 -2.59
C HIS A 275 8.84 23.69 -2.31
N LYS A 276 9.46 22.51 -2.40
CA LYS A 276 10.91 22.37 -2.31
C LYS A 276 11.53 22.17 -3.69
N PRO A 277 12.41 23.07 -4.19
CA PRO A 277 13.29 22.72 -5.28
C PRO A 277 14.12 21.53 -4.81
N THR A 278 14.03 20.43 -5.55
CA THR A 278 14.59 19.12 -5.22
C THR A 278 16.03 19.19 -4.73
N ALA A 279 16.24 19.12 -3.41
CA ALA A 279 17.52 18.79 -2.83
C ALA A 279 17.53 17.27 -2.59
N ARG A 280 18.36 16.57 -3.38
CA ARG A 280 18.54 15.11 -3.48
C ARG A 280 17.46 14.36 -4.28
N GLY A 281 17.65 14.37 -5.60
CA GLY A 281 18.01 13.10 -6.26
C GLY A 281 16.91 12.23 -6.88
N GLN A 282 15.64 12.64 -6.87
CA GLN A 282 14.67 12.10 -7.84
C GLN A 282 14.06 13.28 -8.59
N ARG A 283 14.79 13.75 -9.62
CA ARG A 283 14.10 14.37 -10.76
C ARG A 283 12.99 13.40 -11.18
N PRO A 284 11.76 13.85 -11.51
CA PRO A 284 10.89 13.01 -12.31
C PRO A 284 11.76 12.51 -13.46
N SER A 285 11.90 11.19 -13.56
CA SER A 285 12.72 10.56 -14.59
C SER A 285 12.38 11.27 -15.89
N ARG A 286 13.41 11.83 -16.56
CA ARG A 286 13.21 12.43 -17.89
C ARG A 286 12.30 11.48 -18.65
N PRO A 287 11.14 11.93 -19.18
CA PRO A 287 10.20 11.03 -19.82
C PRO A 287 10.99 10.16 -20.81
N PRO A 288 10.78 8.83 -20.79
CA PRO A 288 11.60 7.92 -21.57
C PRO A 288 11.69 8.43 -23.01
N LYS A 289 12.90 8.44 -23.57
CA LYS A 289 13.09 8.86 -24.96
C LYS A 289 12.41 7.82 -25.86
N LEU A 290 11.16 8.07 -26.20
CA LEU A 290 10.38 7.19 -27.06
C LEU A 290 11.03 7.10 -28.43
N SER A 291 11.21 5.87 -28.92
CA SER A 291 11.67 5.60 -30.27
C SER A 291 10.63 6.06 -31.30
N LYS A 292 11.06 6.25 -32.56
CA LYS A 292 10.14 6.59 -33.66
C LYS A 292 9.06 5.50 -33.80
N GLN A 293 9.46 4.24 -33.64
CA GLN A 293 8.55 3.09 -33.70
C GLN A 293 7.50 3.14 -32.58
N GLN A 294 7.91 3.37 -31.32
CA GLN A 294 6.97 3.45 -30.19
C GLN A 294 5.93 4.56 -30.37
N LYS A 295 6.34 5.70 -30.93
CA LYS A 295 5.45 6.82 -31.27
C LYS A 295 4.48 6.50 -32.40
N GLN A 296 4.81 5.55 -33.27
CA GLN A 296 3.99 5.14 -34.41
C GLN A 296 3.15 3.90 -34.13
N GLN A 297 3.28 3.26 -32.97
CA GLN A 297 2.41 2.14 -32.61
C GLN A 297 1.00 2.64 -32.29
N VAL A 298 0.01 1.81 -32.56
CA VAL A 298 -1.39 2.01 -32.21
C VAL A 298 -1.71 1.11 -31.02
N TYR A 299 -2.26 1.71 -29.98
CA TYR A 299 -2.67 1.05 -28.75
C TYR A 299 -4.19 0.90 -28.80
N ARG A 300 -4.68 -0.34 -28.76
CA ARG A 300 -6.11 -0.64 -28.72
C ARG A 300 -6.53 -0.89 -27.28
N PHE A 301 -7.34 0.01 -26.74
CA PHE A 301 -7.87 -0.07 -25.40
C PHE A 301 -9.34 -0.48 -25.41
N HIS A 302 -9.72 -1.38 -24.52
CA HIS A 302 -11.11 -1.60 -24.14
C HIS A 302 -11.45 -0.75 -22.92
N VAL A 303 -12.36 0.20 -23.07
CA VAL A 303 -12.79 1.14 -22.04
C VAL A 303 -14.22 0.83 -21.64
N ALA A 304 -14.43 0.48 -20.37
CA ALA A 304 -15.74 0.11 -19.85
C ALA A 304 -16.11 0.93 -18.62
N TYR A 305 -17.35 1.40 -18.56
CA TYR A 305 -17.86 2.10 -17.39
C TYR A 305 -18.02 1.13 -16.22
N LYS A 306 -17.45 1.45 -15.05
CA LYS A 306 -17.34 0.51 -13.93
C LYS A 306 -18.71 0.11 -13.39
N ARG A 307 -19.64 1.06 -13.28
CA ARG A 307 -20.99 0.82 -12.74
C ARG A 307 -21.92 0.14 -13.75
N ARG A 308 -21.66 0.29 -15.06
CA ARG A 308 -22.44 -0.31 -16.15
C ARG A 308 -21.51 -1.00 -17.15
N LYS A 309 -21.13 -2.24 -16.87
CA LYS A 309 -20.22 -3.02 -17.75
C LYS A 309 -20.73 -3.21 -19.19
N GLY A 310 -22.04 -3.04 -19.41
CA GLY A 310 -22.64 -3.05 -20.74
C GLY A 310 -22.28 -1.85 -21.60
N LEU A 311 -21.86 -0.73 -20.99
CA LEU A 311 -21.39 0.47 -21.67
C LEU A 311 -19.87 0.42 -21.84
N TRP A 312 -19.42 0.18 -23.08
CA TRP A 312 -18.00 0.09 -23.41
C TRP A 312 -17.67 0.56 -24.83
N ARG A 313 -16.42 0.97 -25.02
CA ARG A 313 -15.82 1.38 -26.29
C ARG A 313 -14.46 0.71 -26.45
N ARG A 314 -14.12 0.24 -27.66
CA ARG A 314 -12.75 -0.10 -28.04
C ARG A 314 -12.17 1.07 -28.81
N ILE A 315 -11.13 1.66 -28.26
CA ILE A 315 -10.52 2.89 -28.77
C ILE A 315 -9.10 2.58 -29.20
N GLU A 316 -8.76 2.98 -30.42
CA GLU A 316 -7.39 3.00 -30.90
C GLU A 316 -6.81 4.39 -30.74
N ILE A 317 -5.61 4.48 -30.18
CA ILE A 317 -4.89 5.74 -30.00
C ILE A 317 -3.40 5.53 -30.31
N GLN A 318 -2.77 6.53 -30.92
CA GLN A 318 -1.37 6.44 -31.31
C GLN A 318 -0.43 6.66 -30.10
N GLY A 319 0.68 5.94 -30.04
CA GLY A 319 1.68 6.02 -28.96
C GLY A 319 2.27 7.42 -28.74
N SER A 320 2.22 8.29 -29.76
CA SER A 320 2.64 9.70 -29.68
C SER A 320 1.59 10.65 -29.12
N GLN A 321 0.34 10.23 -28.96
CA GLN A 321 -0.72 11.03 -28.35
C GLN A 321 -0.57 11.02 -26.83
N THR A 322 -1.13 12.04 -26.18
CA THR A 322 -1.02 12.28 -24.75
C THR A 322 -2.22 11.68 -23.98
N LEU A 323 -2.10 11.61 -22.66
CA LEU A 323 -3.25 11.33 -21.78
C LEU A 323 -4.32 12.42 -21.86
N SER A 324 -3.93 13.68 -22.10
CA SER A 324 -4.87 14.77 -22.39
C SER A 324 -5.68 14.50 -23.66
N ASP A 325 -5.02 14.14 -24.77
CA ASP A 325 -5.69 13.76 -26.03
C ASP A 325 -6.67 12.60 -25.82
N PHE A 326 -6.27 11.62 -25.00
CA PHE A 326 -7.11 10.48 -24.67
C PHE A 326 -8.31 10.89 -23.80
N SER A 327 -8.11 11.72 -22.78
CA SER A 327 -9.17 12.24 -21.92
C SER A 327 -10.21 13.01 -22.72
N SER A 328 -9.79 13.97 -23.54
CA SER A 328 -10.71 14.75 -24.37
C SER A 328 -11.53 13.84 -25.30
N TYR A 329 -10.90 12.80 -25.85
CA TYR A 329 -11.61 11.83 -26.67
C TYR A 329 -12.60 10.99 -25.86
N LEU A 330 -12.25 10.57 -24.64
CA LEU A 330 -13.15 9.83 -23.74
C LEU A 330 -14.36 10.67 -23.34
N VAL A 331 -14.16 11.95 -23.02
CA VAL A 331 -15.24 12.91 -22.75
C VAL A 331 -16.22 12.95 -23.93
N ASP A 332 -15.73 13.10 -25.15
CA ASP A 332 -16.59 13.13 -26.34
C ASP A 332 -17.31 11.78 -26.61
N VAL A 333 -16.60 10.65 -26.59
CA VAL A 333 -17.21 9.35 -26.95
C VAL A 333 -18.16 8.79 -25.89
N PHE A 334 -18.02 9.24 -24.65
CA PHE A 334 -18.95 8.96 -23.56
C PHE A 334 -19.88 10.15 -23.24
N LYS A 335 -19.92 11.18 -24.10
CA LYS A 335 -20.85 12.31 -24.05
C LYS A 335 -20.92 13.01 -22.69
N HIS A 336 -19.76 13.19 -22.08
CA HIS A 336 -19.62 14.04 -20.89
C HIS A 336 -19.53 15.51 -21.30
N ASP A 337 -19.93 16.40 -20.39
CA ASP A 337 -19.60 17.82 -20.49
C ASP A 337 -18.09 18.04 -20.31
N PHE A 338 -17.54 19.09 -20.90
CA PHE A 338 -16.08 19.29 -20.97
C PHE A 338 -15.51 20.15 -19.84
N ASP A 339 -16.32 20.58 -18.88
CA ASP A 339 -15.99 21.57 -17.85
C ASP A 339 -15.48 20.96 -16.53
N HIS A 340 -15.37 19.63 -16.44
CA HIS A 340 -14.89 18.94 -15.26
C HIS A 340 -13.46 18.38 -15.40
N MET A 341 -12.82 18.16 -14.25
CA MET A 341 -11.49 17.54 -14.17
C MET A 341 -11.56 16.03 -14.35
N ALA A 342 -10.45 15.43 -14.77
CA ALA A 342 -10.30 13.99 -14.89
C ALA A 342 -8.95 13.50 -14.33
N GLY A 343 -8.82 12.19 -14.12
CA GLY A 343 -7.58 11.59 -13.67
C GLY A 343 -7.36 10.18 -14.22
N PHE A 344 -6.09 9.77 -14.31
CA PHE A 344 -5.66 8.44 -14.71
C PHE A 344 -4.82 7.78 -13.62
N TRP A 345 -5.11 6.51 -13.33
CA TRP A 345 -4.32 5.69 -12.40
C TRP A 345 -3.91 4.38 -13.06
N LYS A 346 -2.63 3.99 -12.97
CA LYS A 346 -2.15 2.66 -13.36
C LYS A 346 -2.65 1.67 -12.33
N LEU A 347 -3.27 0.58 -12.77
CA LEU A 347 -3.68 -0.51 -11.90
C LEU A 347 -2.59 -1.58 -11.87
N VAL A 348 -1.76 -1.57 -10.82
CA VAL A 348 -0.70 -2.55 -10.65
C VAL A 348 -1.20 -3.69 -9.78
N ARG A 349 -1.22 -4.91 -10.32
CA ARG A 349 -1.68 -6.09 -9.59
C ARG A 349 -0.80 -6.32 -8.36
N ARG A 350 -1.44 -6.59 -7.21
CA ARG A 350 -0.75 -6.84 -5.94
C ARG A 350 -0.55 -8.33 -5.72
N GLY A 351 0.68 -8.79 -5.87
CA GLY A 351 1.10 -10.18 -5.75
C GLY A 351 0.23 -11.11 -6.59
N GLN A 352 -0.17 -12.24 -6.01
CA GLN A 352 -1.11 -13.17 -6.63
C GLN A 352 -2.58 -12.86 -6.30
N THR A 353 -2.87 -11.71 -5.69
CA THR A 353 -4.23 -11.36 -5.27
C THR A 353 -5.06 -10.75 -6.41
N LYS A 354 -6.37 -10.62 -6.20
CA LYS A 354 -7.25 -9.87 -7.10
C LYS A 354 -7.18 -8.34 -6.87
N ASN A 355 -6.39 -7.88 -5.90
CA ASN A 355 -6.30 -6.48 -5.55
C ASN A 355 -5.32 -5.77 -6.48
N TYR A 356 -5.63 -4.52 -6.78
CA TYR A 356 -4.76 -3.62 -7.53
C TYR A 356 -4.37 -2.47 -6.64
N ARG A 357 -3.15 -1.98 -6.84
CA ARG A 357 -2.68 -0.70 -6.37
C ARG A 357 -2.98 0.34 -7.44
N GLU A 358 -3.48 1.49 -7.02
CA GLU A 358 -3.76 2.60 -7.90
C GLU A 358 -2.61 3.61 -7.83
N ILE A 359 -1.87 3.76 -8.92
CA ILE A 359 -0.76 4.72 -9.01
C ILE A 359 -1.24 5.87 -9.90
N GLU A 360 -1.39 7.06 -9.35
CA GLU A 360 -1.77 8.22 -10.14
C GLU A 360 -0.70 8.50 -11.21
N ILE A 361 -1.14 8.61 -12.46
CA ILE A 361 -0.28 8.89 -13.62
C ILE A 361 -0.46 10.33 -14.07
N ALA A 362 -1.71 10.81 -14.05
CA ALA A 362 -2.04 12.16 -14.48
C ALA A 362 -3.35 12.66 -13.84
N THR A 363 -3.41 13.96 -13.60
CA THR A 363 -4.63 14.74 -13.40
C THR A 363 -4.76 15.70 -14.58
N ILE A 364 -5.94 15.73 -15.20
CA ILE A 364 -6.26 16.51 -16.40
C ILE A 364 -7.27 17.58 -16.03
N ASP A 365 -6.95 18.84 -16.33
CA ASP A 365 -7.91 19.93 -16.21
C ASP A 365 -8.81 20.04 -17.46
N PRO A 366 -9.96 20.74 -17.39
CA PRO A 366 -10.89 20.92 -18.50
C PRO A 366 -10.27 21.47 -19.80
N PHE A 367 -9.14 22.17 -19.69
CA PHE A 367 -8.46 22.80 -20.82
C PHE A 367 -7.30 21.96 -21.36
N GLY A 368 -7.16 20.71 -20.87
CA GLY A 368 -6.18 19.73 -21.33
C GLY A 368 -4.79 19.87 -20.68
N GLY A 369 -4.65 20.70 -19.65
CA GLY A 369 -3.46 20.81 -18.81
C GLY A 369 -3.48 19.84 -17.62
N GLY A 370 -2.67 20.13 -16.60
CA GLY A 370 -2.57 19.35 -15.36
C GLY A 370 -1.30 18.48 -15.26
N GLU A 371 -1.07 17.93 -14.06
CA GLU A 371 0.11 17.08 -13.80
C GLU A 371 0.02 15.80 -14.63
N GLY A 372 1.08 15.47 -15.37
CA GLY A 372 1.13 14.26 -16.20
C GLY A 372 0.28 14.30 -17.47
N ALA A 373 -0.47 15.38 -17.73
CA ALA A 373 -1.38 15.48 -18.89
C ALA A 373 -0.70 15.27 -20.24
N HIS A 374 0.54 15.73 -20.39
CA HIS A 374 1.33 15.58 -21.61
C HIS A 374 2.10 14.25 -21.70
N THR A 375 1.91 13.34 -20.74
CA THR A 375 2.48 11.98 -20.79
C THR A 375 1.95 11.26 -22.02
N LYS A 376 2.86 10.72 -22.83
CA LYS A 376 2.51 10.01 -24.06
C LYS A 376 2.01 8.61 -23.74
N ILE A 377 1.06 8.09 -24.53
CA ILE A 377 0.54 6.72 -24.37
C ILE A 377 1.66 5.68 -24.36
N ALA A 378 2.62 5.78 -25.30
CA ALA A 378 3.75 4.84 -25.33
C ALA A 378 4.72 4.99 -24.14
N ALA A 379 4.71 6.12 -23.43
CA ALA A 379 5.54 6.33 -22.24
C ALA A 379 4.96 5.68 -20.98
N LEU A 380 3.73 5.16 -21.04
CA LEU A 380 3.11 4.40 -19.95
C LEU A 380 3.69 2.99 -19.79
N GLU A 381 4.41 2.53 -20.82
CA GLU A 381 5.06 1.21 -20.91
C GLU A 381 4.09 0.06 -20.57
N MET A 382 2.82 0.22 -20.97
CA MET A 382 1.79 -0.80 -20.76
C MET A 382 2.01 -1.99 -21.70
N GLN A 383 1.69 -3.17 -21.21
CA GLN A 383 1.61 -4.42 -21.98
C GLN A 383 0.15 -4.85 -22.19
N PRO A 384 -0.17 -5.61 -23.24
CA PRO A 384 -1.48 -6.23 -23.38
C PRO A 384 -1.92 -6.97 -22.11
N GLY A 385 -3.11 -6.69 -21.62
CA GLY A 385 -3.67 -7.15 -20.35
C GLY A 385 -3.49 -6.16 -19.17
N ASP A 386 -2.61 -5.17 -19.29
CA ASP A 386 -2.48 -4.11 -18.29
C ASP A 386 -3.73 -3.25 -18.24
N LYS A 387 -4.04 -2.75 -17.04
CA LYS A 387 -5.23 -1.94 -16.77
C LYS A 387 -4.88 -0.58 -16.20
N MET A 388 -5.74 0.40 -16.50
CA MET A 388 -5.77 1.71 -15.89
C MET A 388 -7.20 2.02 -15.43
N LYS A 389 -7.31 2.88 -14.43
CA LYS A 389 -8.55 3.53 -14.05
C LYS A 389 -8.54 4.95 -14.64
N TYR A 390 -9.68 5.35 -15.19
CA TYR A 390 -9.95 6.73 -15.54
C TYR A 390 -11.14 7.21 -14.72
N VAL A 391 -11.04 8.38 -14.11
CA VAL A 391 -12.16 9.02 -13.40
C VAL A 391 -12.41 10.35 -14.06
N PHE A 392 -13.65 10.57 -14.50
CA PHE A 392 -14.14 11.84 -14.99
C PHE A 392 -15.11 12.44 -13.98
N ASP A 393 -15.01 13.76 -13.78
CA ASP A 393 -15.66 14.54 -12.73
C ASP A 393 -15.41 13.98 -11.31
N PHE A 394 -14.59 14.68 -10.53
CA PHE A 394 -14.30 14.29 -9.15
C PHE A 394 -15.48 14.58 -8.19
N GLY A 395 -16.50 15.32 -8.63
CA GLY A 395 -17.79 15.45 -7.94
C GLY A 395 -18.61 14.16 -8.03
N ASP A 396 -19.05 13.82 -9.25
CA ASP A 396 -19.96 12.68 -9.49
C ASP A 396 -19.24 11.32 -9.58
N TRP A 397 -17.93 11.34 -9.82
CA TRP A 397 -17.02 10.18 -9.80
C TRP A 397 -17.35 9.13 -10.88
N HIS A 398 -17.37 9.56 -12.15
CA HIS A 398 -17.57 8.65 -13.27
C HIS A 398 -16.31 7.81 -13.54
N GLU A 399 -16.32 6.58 -13.01
CA GLU A 399 -15.16 5.67 -13.07
C GLU A 399 -15.24 4.70 -14.26
N TYR A 400 -14.14 4.62 -15.01
CA TYR A 400 -13.92 3.72 -16.15
C TYR A 400 -12.71 2.81 -15.91
N VAL A 401 -12.82 1.57 -16.35
CA VAL A 401 -11.68 0.63 -16.44
C VAL A 401 -11.22 0.57 -17.88
N ILE A 402 -9.95 0.90 -18.09
CA ILE A 402 -9.26 0.89 -19.38
C ILE A 402 -8.31 -0.32 -19.40
N GLU A 403 -8.48 -1.23 -20.33
CA GLU A 403 -7.61 -2.40 -20.51
C GLU A 403 -6.91 -2.33 -21.87
N LEU A 404 -5.59 -2.48 -21.90
CA LEU A 404 -4.85 -2.56 -23.16
C LEU A 404 -5.04 -3.96 -23.77
N GLU A 405 -5.71 -4.06 -24.91
CA GLU A 405 -5.94 -5.33 -25.60
C GLU A 405 -4.79 -5.67 -26.55
N ALA A 406 -4.24 -4.68 -27.27
CA ALA A 406 -3.21 -4.90 -28.27
C ALA A 406 -2.33 -3.67 -28.53
N ILE A 407 -1.10 -3.91 -28.99
CA ILE A 407 -0.19 -2.91 -29.53
C ILE A 407 0.18 -3.33 -30.95
N GLU A 408 -0.22 -2.54 -31.94
CA GLU A 408 -0.02 -2.84 -33.36
C GLU A 408 0.92 -1.82 -33.98
N ALA A 409 1.79 -2.24 -34.91
CA ALA A 409 2.58 -1.31 -35.70
C ALA A 409 1.69 -0.72 -36.80
N ILE A 410 1.82 0.58 -37.07
CA ILE A 410 1.24 1.15 -38.29
C ILE A 410 2.03 0.58 -39.48
N THR A 411 1.44 -0.39 -40.18
CA THR A 411 1.81 -0.73 -41.55
C THR A 411 1.02 0.17 -42.48
N GLU A 412 1.50 1.39 -42.73
CA GLU A 412 1.01 2.09 -43.91
C GLU A 412 1.66 1.44 -45.14
N PRO A 413 0.90 1.05 -46.18
CA PRO A 413 1.49 0.92 -47.51
C PRO A 413 1.98 2.32 -47.93
N ASP A 414 3.17 2.39 -48.53
CA ASP A 414 3.94 3.60 -48.91
C ASP A 414 3.21 4.64 -49.82
N SER A 415 1.89 4.52 -50.03
CA SER A 415 1.13 5.28 -51.03
C SER A 415 -0.19 5.90 -50.54
N ALA A 416 -0.48 5.94 -49.23
CA ALA A 416 -1.64 6.69 -48.73
C ALA A 416 -1.31 8.19 -48.56
N PRO A 417 -2.16 9.13 -49.03
CA PRO A 417 -1.91 10.55 -48.84
C PRO A 417 -1.99 10.91 -47.36
N LYS A 418 -0.97 11.64 -46.86
CA LYS A 418 -0.90 12.23 -45.51
C LYS A 418 -2.14 13.08 -45.20
N ARG A 419 -3.20 12.45 -44.67
CA ARG A 419 -4.24 13.14 -43.91
C ARG A 419 -3.89 13.07 -42.43
N GLU A 420 -4.38 14.05 -41.67
CA GLU A 420 -4.29 14.11 -40.21
C GLU A 420 -4.53 12.73 -39.60
N SER A 421 -3.71 12.37 -38.60
CA SER A 421 -3.72 11.03 -38.00
C SER A 421 -5.15 10.66 -37.59
N PRO A 422 -5.75 9.55 -38.06
CA PRO A 422 -7.15 9.19 -37.83
C PRO A 422 -7.40 8.65 -36.41
N TYR A 423 -6.60 9.11 -35.43
CA TYR A 423 -6.57 8.65 -34.06
C TYR A 423 -6.72 9.85 -33.10
N PRO A 424 -7.45 9.71 -31.98
CA PRO A 424 -8.04 8.46 -31.51
C PRO A 424 -9.32 8.12 -32.29
N ARG A 425 -9.68 6.82 -32.34
CA ARG A 425 -10.92 6.36 -33.00
C ARG A 425 -11.58 5.20 -32.26
N VAL A 426 -12.90 5.14 -32.28
CA VAL A 426 -13.66 3.95 -31.84
C VAL A 426 -13.66 2.90 -32.95
N VAL A 427 -13.16 1.69 -32.66
CA VAL A 427 -13.15 0.55 -33.60
C VAL A 427 -14.19 -0.51 -33.27
N ALA A 428 -14.71 -0.50 -32.04
CA ALA A 428 -15.89 -1.27 -31.66
C ALA A 428 -16.56 -0.60 -30.46
N GLN A 429 -17.84 -0.86 -30.27
CA GLN A 429 -18.57 -0.43 -29.09
C GLN A 429 -19.65 -1.45 -28.76
N ASN A 430 -20.20 -1.38 -27.55
CA ASN A 430 -21.37 -2.18 -27.23
C ASN A 430 -22.52 -1.86 -28.19
N ARG A 431 -23.42 -2.84 -28.37
CA ARG A 431 -24.65 -2.58 -29.12
C ARG A 431 -25.45 -1.53 -28.34
N PRO A 432 -25.92 -0.46 -28.98
CA PRO A 432 -26.82 0.47 -28.33
C PRO A 432 -28.07 -0.27 -27.87
N HIS A 433 -28.40 -0.18 -26.59
CA HIS A 433 -29.65 -0.70 -26.05
C HIS A 433 -30.64 0.45 -25.89
N TYR A 434 -31.46 0.73 -26.89
CA TYR A 434 -32.36 1.88 -26.80
C TYR A 434 -33.53 1.63 -25.83
N GLU A 435 -33.67 2.54 -24.87
CA GLU A 435 -34.93 2.70 -24.13
C GLU A 435 -35.84 3.67 -24.90
N TYR A 436 -37.14 3.54 -24.69
CA TYR A 436 -38.13 4.42 -25.30
C TYR A 436 -38.47 5.57 -24.36
N CYS A 437 -38.76 6.73 -24.93
CA CYS A 437 -39.22 7.88 -24.18
C CYS A 437 -40.56 7.56 -23.51
N THR A 438 -40.61 7.82 -22.20
CA THR A 438 -41.76 7.56 -21.31
C THR A 438 -42.97 8.35 -21.80
N ASP A 439 -42.79 9.64 -22.08
CA ASP A 439 -43.87 10.53 -22.52
C ASP A 439 -44.37 10.15 -23.93
N CYS A 440 -43.46 9.82 -24.84
CA CYS A 440 -43.85 9.25 -26.13
C CYS A 440 -44.65 7.96 -25.98
N ALA A 441 -44.30 7.09 -25.04
CA ALA A 441 -45.00 5.84 -24.82
C ALA A 441 -46.43 6.07 -24.31
N GLU A 442 -46.66 7.09 -23.48
CA GLU A 442 -48.00 7.53 -23.05
C GLU A 442 -48.83 8.05 -24.23
N GLU A 443 -48.19 8.68 -25.21
CA GLU A 443 -48.82 9.12 -26.46
C GLU A 443 -48.95 8.01 -27.53
N GLU A 444 -48.73 6.74 -27.17
CA GLU A 444 -48.72 5.59 -28.09
C GLU A 444 -47.65 5.69 -29.21
N ARG A 445 -46.63 6.53 -29.04
CA ARG A 445 -45.50 6.69 -29.97
C ARG A 445 -44.26 5.96 -29.45
N LYS A 446 -43.46 5.43 -30.37
CA LYS A 446 -42.16 4.84 -30.05
C LYS A 446 -41.04 5.73 -30.54
N THR A 447 -40.52 6.55 -29.64
CA THR A 447 -39.33 7.37 -29.90
C THR A 447 -38.23 6.92 -28.96
N VAL A 448 -37.03 6.72 -29.51
CA VAL A 448 -35.83 6.40 -28.72
C VAL A 448 -35.55 7.57 -27.77
N ALA A 449 -35.41 7.26 -26.49
CA ALA A 449 -34.99 8.23 -25.50
C ALA A 449 -33.52 8.61 -25.70
N VAL A 450 -33.21 9.87 -25.44
CA VAL A 450 -31.86 10.44 -25.56
C VAL A 450 -31.35 10.89 -24.19
N TYR A 451 -32.23 11.09 -23.21
CA TYR A 451 -31.87 11.52 -21.86
C TYR A 451 -32.51 10.63 -20.79
N PHE A 452 -31.84 10.51 -19.66
CA PHE A 452 -32.40 9.98 -18.42
C PHE A 452 -32.68 11.15 -17.47
N CYS A 453 -33.91 11.28 -16.97
CA CYS A 453 -34.29 12.36 -16.07
C CYS A 453 -34.24 11.88 -14.61
N TYR A 454 -33.16 12.22 -13.88
CA TYR A 454 -33.01 11.81 -12.48
C TYR A 454 -34.08 12.41 -11.57
N SER A 455 -34.51 13.65 -11.81
CA SER A 455 -35.55 14.31 -11.01
C SER A 455 -36.88 13.57 -11.11
N CYS A 456 -37.31 13.21 -12.32
CA CYS A 456 -38.53 12.44 -12.50
C CYS A 456 -38.39 11.02 -11.96
N ALA A 457 -37.23 10.38 -12.14
CA ALA A 457 -36.99 9.05 -11.59
C ALA A 457 -37.06 9.02 -10.05
N ALA A 458 -36.55 10.07 -9.38
CA ALA A 458 -36.63 10.21 -7.94
C ALA A 458 -38.06 10.45 -7.44
N ILE A 459 -38.88 11.20 -8.20
CA ILE A 459 -40.30 11.47 -7.87
C ILE A 459 -41.16 10.23 -8.10
N GLN A 460 -40.96 9.55 -9.23
CA GLN A 460 -41.82 8.43 -9.68
C GLN A 460 -41.38 7.09 -9.07
N GLY A 461 -40.14 6.98 -8.60
CA GLY A 461 -39.57 5.73 -8.07
C GLY A 461 -39.20 4.71 -9.16
N GLU A 462 -39.31 5.08 -10.43
CA GLU A 462 -38.98 4.24 -11.59
C GLU A 462 -38.12 5.03 -12.62
N PRO A 463 -37.33 4.35 -13.47
CA PRO A 463 -36.53 5.01 -14.51
C PRO A 463 -37.38 5.85 -15.47
N VAL A 464 -37.01 7.13 -15.65
CA VAL A 464 -37.69 8.04 -16.60
C VAL A 464 -36.73 8.39 -17.73
N TYR A 465 -37.02 7.86 -18.91
CA TYR A 465 -36.27 8.11 -20.13
C TYR A 465 -37.04 9.09 -21.02
N VAL A 466 -36.38 10.10 -21.58
CA VAL A 466 -37.04 11.15 -22.38
C VAL A 466 -36.33 11.39 -23.71
N CYS A 467 -37.10 11.66 -24.76
CA CYS A 467 -36.54 11.98 -26.08
C CYS A 467 -36.19 13.47 -26.16
N LYS A 468 -35.42 13.87 -27.18
CA LYS A 468 -35.03 15.27 -27.38
C LYS A 468 -36.22 16.24 -27.53
N ALA A 469 -37.36 15.77 -28.03
CA ALA A 469 -38.55 16.60 -28.17
C ALA A 469 -39.23 16.88 -26.82
N HIS A 470 -39.20 15.92 -25.89
CA HIS A 470 -39.78 16.06 -24.55
C HIS A 470 -38.81 16.66 -23.52
N ALA A 471 -37.50 16.67 -23.82
CA ALA A 471 -36.47 17.22 -22.93
C ALA A 471 -36.65 18.71 -22.58
N SER A 472 -37.08 19.56 -23.53
CA SER A 472 -37.09 21.02 -23.38
C SER A 472 -38.46 21.68 -23.08
N PRO A 473 -39.64 21.08 -23.39
CA PRO A 473 -40.91 21.66 -22.92
C PRO A 473 -41.36 21.16 -21.54
N GLU A 474 -40.96 19.95 -21.12
CA GLU A 474 -41.56 19.26 -19.95
C GLU A 474 -40.52 18.94 -18.85
N HIS A 475 -39.23 18.99 -19.16
CA HIS A 475 -38.14 18.62 -18.26
C HIS A 475 -37.01 19.68 -18.16
N ASP A 476 -37.23 20.89 -18.70
CA ASP A 476 -36.20 21.96 -18.76
C ASP A 476 -35.74 22.44 -17.36
N ASP A 477 -36.62 22.37 -16.36
CA ASP A 477 -36.34 22.73 -14.96
C ASP A 477 -35.74 21.56 -14.13
N HIS A 478 -35.58 20.38 -14.73
CA HIS A 478 -35.05 19.20 -14.06
C HIS A 478 -33.53 19.12 -14.26
N TYR A 479 -32.80 19.56 -13.24
CA TYR A 479 -31.33 19.78 -13.19
C TYR A 479 -30.38 18.63 -13.60
N PHE A 480 -30.88 17.47 -14.03
CA PHE A 480 -30.04 16.30 -14.34
C PHE A 480 -30.64 15.49 -15.50
N LEU A 481 -30.40 15.96 -16.73
CA LEU A 481 -30.58 15.17 -17.95
C LEU A 481 -29.21 14.61 -18.35
N GLU A 482 -28.94 13.35 -18.06
CA GLU A 482 -27.75 12.67 -18.58
C GLU A 482 -28.08 12.11 -19.97
N GLU A 483 -27.28 12.44 -20.99
CA GLU A 483 -27.43 11.81 -22.30
C GLU A 483 -27.26 10.30 -22.11
N VAL A 484 -28.28 9.52 -22.50
CA VAL A 484 -28.22 8.08 -22.32
C VAL A 484 -27.26 7.53 -23.37
N VAL A 485 -25.99 7.46 -22.99
CA VAL A 485 -25.00 6.75 -23.78
C VAL A 485 -25.32 5.28 -23.64
N PHE A 486 -26.03 4.78 -24.64
CA PHE A 486 -26.28 3.36 -24.77
C PHE A 486 -25.02 2.64 -25.21
#